data_AF-A0A673GRK1-F1
#
_entry.id   AF-A0A673GRK1-F1
#
_cell.length_a   1.000
_cell.length_b   1.000
_cell.length_c   1.000
_cell.angle_alpha   90.00
_cell.angle_beta   90.00
_cell.angle_gamma   90.00
#
_symmetry.space_group_name_H-M   'P 1'
#
loop_
_entity.id
_entity.type
_entity.pdbx_description
1 polymer ?
#
loop_
_entity_poly.entity_id
_entity_poly.type
_entity_poly.pdbx_seq_one_letter_code
_entity_poly.pdbx_strand_id
1 'polypeptide(L)'
;MSDWKNAFLRNRVIPPHSQTARQAPGSSQGLQLVFKQIDGLHVKQSESPASLQYQLRVTLFDSGHQHFFGRTWKSSSHSVSGMQGQSGRVLFNEVVYFHTSLCLSSVVAVVELVSLSTRADGSQDAVGSGFGLLQLFTGRADTSISQGEGRLSLFNGTPRALLHPTLKDPLQCECNPETISCSAVLSKQSLS
;
A
#
# COMPACT_ATOMS: atom_id res chain seq x y z
N MET A 1 -6.35 1.01 -32.64
CA MET A 1 -7.42 0.36 -31.86
C MET A 1 -6.97 -0.07 -30.45
N SER A 2 -5.80 0.34 -29.95
CA SER A 2 -5.26 -0.11 -28.64
C SER A 2 -5.59 0.85 -27.47
N ASP A 3 -5.97 2.09 -27.80
CA ASP A 3 -6.09 3.17 -26.81
C ASP A 3 -7.30 3.00 -25.88
N TRP A 4 -8.41 2.46 -26.39
CA TRP A 4 -9.59 2.19 -25.56
C TRP A 4 -9.32 1.09 -24.54
N LYS A 5 -8.52 0.07 -24.88
CA LYS A 5 -8.15 -1.02 -23.97
C LYS A 5 -7.27 -0.49 -22.85
N ASN A 6 -6.30 0.37 -23.20
CA ASN A 6 -5.45 1.05 -22.22
C ASN A 6 -6.24 2.04 -21.36
N ALA A 7 -7.24 2.73 -21.92
CA ALA A 7 -8.12 3.63 -21.16
C ALA A 7 -9.02 2.84 -20.21
N PHE A 8 -9.63 1.75 -20.67
CA PHE A 8 -10.47 0.87 -19.85
C PHE A 8 -9.68 0.25 -18.70
N LEU A 9 -8.50 -0.30 -18.96
CA LEU A 9 -7.64 -0.87 -17.92
C LEU A 9 -7.18 0.19 -16.90
N ARG A 10 -6.93 1.42 -17.33
CA ARG A 10 -6.56 2.55 -16.45
C ARG A 10 -7.74 3.09 -15.61
N ASN A 11 -8.96 2.96 -16.12
CA ASN A 11 -10.16 3.52 -15.51
C ASN A 11 -11.06 2.47 -14.86
N ARG A 12 -10.66 1.20 -14.85
CA ARG A 12 -11.41 0.13 -14.20
C ARG A 12 -11.42 0.38 -12.68
N VAL A 13 -12.62 0.56 -12.14
CA VAL A 13 -12.86 0.64 -10.69
C VAL A 13 -13.54 -0.64 -10.26
N ILE A 14 -12.99 -1.31 -9.25
CA ILE A 14 -13.64 -2.48 -8.66
C ILE A 14 -14.64 -1.95 -7.62
N PRO A 15 -15.94 -2.29 -7.68
CA PRO A 15 -16.88 -1.84 -6.68
C PRO A 15 -16.59 -2.47 -5.30
N PRO A 16 -16.94 -1.79 -4.20
CA PRO A 16 -16.91 -2.40 -2.87
C PRO A 16 -17.88 -3.58 -2.80
N HIS A 17 -17.69 -4.47 -1.82
CA HIS A 17 -18.62 -5.56 -1.58
C HIS A 17 -20.01 -5.01 -1.22
N SER A 18 -21.07 -5.66 -1.69
CA SER A 18 -22.43 -5.11 -1.63
C SER A 18 -22.94 -4.93 -0.20
N GLN A 19 -22.54 -5.81 0.72
CA GLN A 19 -22.88 -5.71 2.14
C GLN A 19 -22.15 -4.54 2.81
N THR A 20 -20.87 -4.34 2.48
CA THR A 20 -20.05 -3.22 2.96
C THR A 20 -20.63 -1.88 2.54
N ALA A 21 -21.06 -1.77 1.27
CA ALA A 21 -21.70 -0.57 0.76
C ALA A 21 -23.03 -0.26 1.47
N ARG A 22 -23.77 -1.30 1.90
CA ARG A 22 -25.04 -1.14 2.63
C ARG A 22 -24.84 -0.79 4.10
N GLN A 23 -23.76 -1.26 4.72
CA GLN A 23 -23.44 -1.00 6.12
C GLN A 23 -22.81 0.37 6.35
N ALA A 24 -22.29 0.99 5.29
CA ALA A 24 -21.67 2.30 5.34
C ALA A 24 -22.64 3.37 5.89
N PRO A 25 -22.20 4.24 6.82
CA PRO A 25 -23.05 5.23 7.48
C PRO A 25 -23.56 6.35 6.55
N GLY A 26 -23.10 6.39 5.30
CA GLY A 26 -23.57 7.34 4.28
C GLY A 26 -22.96 8.73 4.36
N SER A 27 -22.51 9.17 5.54
CA SER A 27 -21.63 10.33 5.68
C SER A 27 -20.27 10.02 5.06
N SER A 28 -19.76 10.96 4.28
CA SER A 28 -18.49 10.78 3.58
C SER A 28 -17.40 11.59 4.25
N GLN A 29 -16.21 11.01 4.30
CA GLN A 29 -15.06 11.58 4.98
C GLN A 29 -13.89 11.74 4.00
N GLY A 30 -13.23 12.89 4.05
CA GLY A 30 -11.99 13.13 3.35
C GLY A 30 -10.81 12.62 4.14
N LEU A 31 -9.88 11.96 3.46
CA LEU A 31 -8.64 11.45 4.05
C LEU A 31 -7.45 11.93 3.22
N GLN A 32 -6.40 12.32 3.93
CA GLN A 32 -5.08 12.61 3.40
C GLN A 32 -4.08 11.61 3.98
N LEU A 33 -3.35 10.95 3.10
CA LEU A 33 -2.20 10.11 3.45
C LEU A 33 -0.93 10.75 2.88
N VAL A 34 0.08 10.97 3.71
CA VAL A 34 1.38 11.49 3.28
C VAL A 34 2.41 10.38 3.45
N PHE A 35 3.01 9.92 2.35
CA PHE A 35 4.07 8.92 2.36
C PHE A 35 5.42 9.63 2.27
N LYS A 36 6.18 9.67 3.36
CA LYS A 36 7.48 10.35 3.39
C LYS A 36 8.58 9.47 2.83
N GLN A 37 8.79 8.31 3.45
CA GLN A 37 9.90 7.42 3.10
C GLN A 37 9.64 5.96 3.48
N ILE A 38 10.48 5.09 2.92
CA ILE A 38 10.67 3.72 3.36
C ILE A 38 12.07 3.59 3.92
N ASP A 39 12.18 3.06 5.12
CA ASP A 39 13.44 2.69 5.79
C ASP A 39 13.51 1.16 5.93
N GLY A 40 14.71 0.59 6.09
CA GLY A 40 14.83 -0.84 6.35
C GLY A 40 15.07 -1.71 5.11
N LEU A 41 15.22 -1.12 3.92
CA LEU A 41 15.23 -1.89 2.67
C LEU A 41 16.55 -2.66 2.49
N HIS A 42 16.47 -3.99 2.47
CA HIS A 42 17.61 -4.85 2.17
C HIS A 42 17.76 -5.05 0.66
N VAL A 43 18.57 -4.20 0.02
CA VAL A 43 18.88 -4.33 -1.41
C VAL A 43 19.83 -5.51 -1.60
N LYS A 44 19.36 -6.59 -2.26
CA LYS A 44 20.21 -7.74 -2.56
C LYS A 44 21.27 -7.34 -3.60
N GLN A 45 22.53 -7.61 -3.27
CA GLN A 45 23.74 -7.21 -4.00
C GLN A 45 23.81 -7.69 -5.48
N SER A 46 22.90 -8.58 -5.90
CA SER A 46 22.84 -9.16 -7.26
C SER A 46 22.02 -8.35 -8.27
N GLU A 47 21.29 -7.31 -7.83
CA GLU A 47 20.57 -6.42 -8.74
C GLU A 47 21.46 -5.21 -9.03
N SER A 48 21.92 -5.08 -10.28
CA SER A 48 22.75 -3.96 -10.71
C SER A 48 22.12 -2.62 -10.28
N PRO A 49 22.78 -1.82 -9.43
CA PRO A 49 22.13 -0.70 -8.73
C PRO A 49 21.72 0.48 -9.62
N ALA A 50 22.04 0.47 -10.92
CA ALA A 50 21.76 1.60 -11.81
C ALA A 50 20.30 1.68 -12.31
N SER A 51 19.52 0.60 -12.25
CA SER A 51 18.17 0.56 -12.86
C SER A 51 17.03 0.17 -11.91
N LEU A 52 17.33 -0.11 -10.64
CA LEU A 52 16.32 -0.52 -9.66
C LEU A 52 15.62 0.71 -9.06
N GLN A 53 14.32 0.82 -9.32
CA GLN A 53 13.45 1.88 -8.83
C GLN A 53 12.37 1.27 -7.92
N TYR A 54 11.75 2.08 -7.08
CA TYR A 54 10.66 1.66 -6.21
C TYR A 54 9.40 2.51 -6.45
N GLN A 55 8.25 1.88 -6.31
CA GLN A 55 6.94 2.51 -6.41
C GLN A 55 6.05 2.05 -5.26
N LEU A 56 5.34 2.99 -4.64
CA LEU A 56 4.26 2.67 -3.71
C LEU A 56 2.96 2.49 -4.47
N ARG A 57 2.18 1.51 -4.04
CA ARG A 57 0.82 1.28 -4.52
C ARG A 57 -0.13 1.22 -3.33
N VAL A 58 -1.22 1.95 -3.41
CA VAL A 58 -2.23 2.01 -2.35
C VAL A 58 -3.54 1.49 -2.92
N THR A 59 -4.09 0.44 -2.33
CA THR A 59 -5.37 -0.17 -2.73
C THR A 59 -6.26 -0.35 -1.52
N LEU A 60 -7.57 -0.16 -1.66
CA LEU A 60 -8.52 -0.41 -0.58
C LEU A 60 -8.83 -1.91 -0.49
N PHE A 61 -8.95 -2.38 0.74
CA PHE A 61 -9.28 -3.76 1.06
C PHE A 61 -10.31 -3.79 2.17
N ASP A 62 -11.30 -4.65 2.04
CA ASP A 62 -12.26 -4.95 3.09
C ASP A 62 -11.87 -6.27 3.76
N SER A 63 -11.36 -6.18 4.98
CA SER A 63 -10.93 -7.36 5.75
C SER A 63 -12.10 -8.25 6.17
N GLY A 64 -13.30 -7.69 6.31
CA GLY A 64 -14.50 -8.45 6.68
C GLY A 64 -14.99 -9.39 5.58
N HIS A 65 -14.69 -9.06 4.32
CA HIS A 65 -15.10 -9.84 3.14
C HIS A 65 -13.93 -10.34 2.30
N GLN A 66 -12.69 -10.12 2.76
CA GLN A 66 -11.45 -10.42 2.04
C GLN A 66 -11.47 -9.92 0.58
N HIS A 67 -11.88 -8.68 0.37
CA HIS A 67 -12.16 -8.15 -0.96
C HIS A 67 -11.39 -6.86 -1.25
N PHE A 68 -10.61 -6.85 -2.33
CA PHE A 68 -10.00 -5.62 -2.84
C PHE A 68 -11.00 -4.84 -3.68
N PHE A 69 -11.00 -3.51 -3.50
CA PHE A 69 -11.91 -2.65 -4.24
C PHE A 69 -11.30 -1.26 -4.52
N GLY A 70 -12.02 -0.48 -5.32
CA GLY A 70 -11.63 0.85 -5.75
C GLY A 70 -10.61 0.83 -6.88
N ARG A 71 -9.79 1.89 -6.90
CA ARG A 71 -8.64 2.05 -7.80
C ARG A 71 -7.37 1.92 -6.98
N THR A 72 -6.36 1.29 -7.56
CA THR A 72 -5.00 1.32 -7.00
C THR A 72 -4.33 2.63 -7.37
N TRP A 73 -4.04 3.46 -6.38
CA TRP A 73 -3.15 4.60 -6.56
C TRP A 73 -1.70 4.12 -6.68
N LYS A 74 -0.88 4.80 -7.48
CA LYS A 74 0.53 4.47 -7.71
C LYS A 74 1.35 5.75 -7.60
N SER A 75 2.46 5.71 -6.87
CA SER A 75 3.42 6.81 -6.81
C SER A 75 4.24 6.90 -8.10
N SER A 76 5.00 7.99 -8.22
CA SER A 76 6.15 8.05 -9.12
C SER A 76 7.17 6.95 -8.77
N SER A 77 8.12 6.71 -9.67
CA SER A 77 9.24 5.80 -9.43
C SER A 77 10.37 6.55 -8.72
N HIS A 78 10.90 5.98 -7.63
CA HIS A 78 11.95 6.59 -6.81
C HIS A 78 13.15 5.67 -6.64
N SER A 79 14.35 6.22 -6.77
CA SER A 79 15.59 5.48 -6.55
C SER A 79 15.81 5.21 -5.06
N VAL A 80 16.47 4.10 -4.77
CA VAL A 80 16.99 3.86 -3.42
C VAL A 80 18.20 4.76 -3.15
N SER A 81 18.19 5.41 -2.00
CA SER A 81 19.30 6.18 -1.45
C SER A 81 19.90 5.41 -0.27
N GLY A 82 21.21 5.17 -0.30
CA GLY A 82 21.91 4.43 0.77
C GLY A 82 23.33 4.07 0.36
N MET A 83 24.25 4.05 1.32
CA MET A 83 25.63 3.61 1.11
C MET A 83 25.68 2.07 1.07
N GLN A 84 26.59 1.49 0.27
CA GLN A 84 26.81 0.05 0.25
C GLN A 84 27.06 -0.49 1.67
N GLY A 85 26.31 -1.50 2.09
CA GLY A 85 26.39 -2.11 3.44
C GLY A 85 25.48 -1.49 4.50
N GLN A 86 24.69 -0.46 4.17
CA GLN A 86 23.66 0.11 5.05
C GLN A 86 22.25 -0.27 4.58
N SER A 87 21.29 -0.18 5.49
CA SER A 87 19.87 -0.32 5.15
C SER A 87 19.45 0.79 4.17
N GLY A 88 18.89 0.41 3.03
CA GLY A 88 18.48 1.34 1.99
C GLY A 88 17.25 2.15 2.41
N ARG A 89 17.20 3.41 1.98
CA ARG A 89 16.07 4.32 2.20
C ARG A 89 15.54 4.86 0.88
N VAL A 90 14.22 4.89 0.72
CA VAL A 90 13.57 5.49 -0.46
C VAL A 90 12.74 6.68 0.00
N LEU A 91 12.97 7.85 -0.59
CA LEU A 91 12.18 9.06 -0.32
C LEU A 91 11.06 9.18 -1.35
N PHE A 92 9.81 9.16 -0.89
CA PHE A 92 8.63 9.32 -1.74
C PHE A 92 8.11 10.77 -1.67
N ASN A 93 7.85 11.28 -0.47
CA ASN A 93 7.22 12.59 -0.24
C ASN A 93 5.94 12.80 -1.08
N GLU A 94 5.16 11.74 -1.25
CA GLU A 94 3.95 11.73 -2.07
C GLU A 94 2.71 11.84 -1.17
N VAL A 95 1.66 12.48 -1.69
CA VAL A 95 0.41 12.68 -0.94
C VAL A 95 -0.75 12.06 -1.70
N VAL A 96 -1.56 11.27 -1.00
CA VAL A 96 -2.77 10.66 -1.53
C VAL A 96 -3.97 11.26 -0.84
N TYR A 97 -4.85 11.85 -1.64
CA TYR A 97 -6.13 12.38 -1.19
C TYR A 97 -7.26 11.50 -1.72
N PHE A 98 -8.18 11.11 -0.85
CA PHE A 98 -9.39 10.44 -1.29
C PHE A 98 -10.54 10.71 -0.34
N HIS A 99 -11.75 10.49 -0.85
CA HIS A 99 -12.99 10.72 -0.14
C HIS A 99 -13.83 9.45 -0.26
N THR A 100 -14.42 9.00 0.85
CA THR A 100 -15.23 7.79 0.86
C THR A 100 -16.31 7.84 1.94
N SER A 101 -17.46 7.26 1.64
CA SER A 101 -18.54 7.00 2.61
C SER A 101 -18.40 5.67 3.34
N LEU A 102 -17.44 4.83 2.92
CA LEU A 102 -17.17 3.52 3.51
C LEU A 102 -16.33 3.64 4.80
N CYS A 103 -16.81 4.44 5.75
CA CYS A 103 -16.17 4.71 7.04
C CYS A 103 -16.33 3.53 8.02
N LEU A 104 -15.90 2.34 7.62
CA LEU A 104 -16.02 1.09 8.38
C LEU A 104 -14.64 0.63 8.88
N SER A 105 -14.57 0.06 10.08
CA SER A 105 -13.30 -0.43 10.65
C SER A 105 -12.67 -1.60 9.87
N SER A 106 -13.48 -2.34 9.11
CA SER A 106 -13.00 -3.41 8.22
C SER A 106 -12.34 -2.87 6.95
N VAL A 107 -12.59 -1.60 6.60
CA VAL A 107 -12.01 -0.97 5.42
C VAL A 107 -10.62 -0.43 5.77
N VAL A 108 -9.62 -1.00 5.11
CA VAL A 108 -8.21 -0.68 5.30
C VAL A 108 -7.55 -0.31 3.97
N ALA A 109 -6.47 0.46 4.03
CA ALA A 109 -5.61 0.72 2.89
C ALA A 109 -4.44 -0.26 2.92
N VAL A 110 -4.27 -1.03 1.86
CA VAL A 110 -3.09 -1.87 1.66
C VAL A 110 -2.04 -1.04 0.92
N VAL A 111 -0.88 -0.86 1.56
CA VAL A 111 0.27 -0.16 1.00
C VAL A 111 1.27 -1.22 0.53
N GLU A 112 1.46 -1.34 -0.77
CA GLU A 112 2.41 -2.27 -1.39
C GLU A 112 3.64 -1.49 -1.89
N LEU A 113 4.83 -1.98 -1.54
CA LEU A 113 6.09 -1.56 -2.12
C LEU A 113 6.42 -2.46 -3.31
N VAL A 114 6.68 -1.87 -4.46
CA VAL A 114 6.97 -2.59 -5.70
C VAL A 114 8.33 -2.16 -6.21
N SER A 115 9.24 -3.13 -6.41
CA SER A 115 10.47 -2.91 -7.14
C SER A 115 10.20 -2.91 -8.65
N LEU A 116 10.80 -1.95 -9.33
CA LEU A 116 10.72 -1.75 -10.76
C LEU A 116 12.12 -1.94 -11.32
N SER A 117 12.28 -2.89 -12.24
CA SER A 117 13.54 -3.13 -12.94
C SER A 117 13.35 -3.01 -14.44
N THR A 118 14.29 -2.34 -15.09
CA THR A 118 14.28 -2.21 -16.55
C THR A 118 15.01 -3.41 -17.14
N ARG A 119 14.32 -4.19 -17.97
CA ARG A 119 14.92 -5.27 -18.74
C ARG A 119 15.73 -4.73 -19.92
N ALA A 120 16.63 -5.55 -20.45
CA ALA A 120 17.47 -5.21 -21.60
C ALA A 120 16.66 -4.91 -22.88
N ASP A 121 15.42 -5.41 -22.98
CA ASP A 121 14.48 -5.14 -24.08
C ASP A 121 13.71 -3.81 -23.91
N GLY A 122 13.99 -3.04 -22.86
CA GLY A 122 13.30 -1.80 -22.53
C GLY A 122 11.96 -1.97 -21.81
N SER A 123 11.51 -3.21 -21.58
CA SER A 123 10.31 -3.47 -20.77
C SER A 123 10.59 -3.29 -19.27
N GLN A 124 9.55 -2.98 -18.50
CA GLN A 124 9.63 -2.79 -17.06
C GLN A 124 9.04 -3.99 -16.34
N ASP A 125 9.85 -4.65 -15.52
CA ASP A 125 9.39 -5.63 -14.55
C ASP A 125 8.93 -4.94 -13.27
N ALA A 126 7.83 -5.43 -12.70
CA ALA A 126 7.28 -4.92 -11.46
C ALA A 126 7.03 -6.08 -10.49
N VAL A 127 7.79 -6.13 -9.41
CA VAL A 127 7.75 -7.20 -8.41
C VAL A 127 7.37 -6.64 -7.05
N GLY A 128 6.37 -7.22 -6.40
CA GLY A 128 5.99 -6.82 -5.03
C GLY A 128 7.10 -7.20 -4.05
N SER A 129 7.69 -6.21 -3.40
CA SER A 129 8.79 -6.35 -2.44
C SER A 129 8.31 -6.34 -0.99
N GLY A 130 7.10 -5.84 -0.74
CA GLY A 130 6.45 -5.93 0.55
C GLY A 130 5.11 -5.23 0.59
N PHE A 131 4.33 -5.46 1.63
CA PHE A 131 3.06 -4.77 1.83
C PHE A 131 2.70 -4.60 3.30
N GLY A 132 1.91 -3.58 3.62
CA GLY A 132 1.42 -3.29 4.96
C GLY A 132 -0.04 -2.86 4.94
N LEU A 133 -0.69 -2.97 6.09
CA LEU A 133 -2.11 -2.65 6.28
C LEU A 133 -2.24 -1.39 7.12
N LEU A 134 -2.85 -0.36 6.54
CA LEU A 134 -3.16 0.89 7.21
C LEU A 134 -4.64 0.97 7.53
N GLN A 135 -4.99 0.98 8.82
CA GLN A 135 -6.36 1.17 9.24
C GLN A 135 -6.84 2.60 8.95
N LEU A 136 -7.90 2.73 8.14
CA LEU A 136 -8.41 4.04 7.72
C LEU A 136 -9.44 4.60 8.70
N PHE A 137 -10.23 3.74 9.32
CA PHE A 137 -11.29 4.14 10.25
C PHE A 137 -11.14 3.32 11.53
N THR A 138 -11.08 4.00 12.66
CA THR A 138 -10.96 3.35 13.98
C THR A 138 -12.36 3.16 14.55
N GLY A 139 -12.76 1.90 14.81
CA GLY A 139 -13.93 1.58 15.64
C GLY A 139 -13.57 1.43 17.13
N ARG A 140 -12.30 1.12 17.41
CA ARG A 140 -11.66 1.06 18.73
C ARG A 140 -10.16 1.23 18.47
N ALA A 141 -9.46 1.95 19.35
CA ALA A 141 -8.01 2.14 19.28
C ALA A 141 -7.32 0.77 19.13
N ASP A 142 -6.33 0.68 18.23
CA ASP A 142 -5.16 -0.22 18.31
C ASP A 142 -4.40 -0.34 16.97
N THR A 143 -4.27 0.76 16.20
CA THR A 143 -3.12 0.94 15.30
C THR A 143 -2.65 2.39 15.39
N SER A 144 -1.35 2.56 15.62
CA SER A 144 -0.68 3.76 16.18
C SER A 144 -0.67 5.02 15.31
N ILE A 145 -1.37 5.03 14.17
CA ILE A 145 -1.42 6.18 13.26
C ILE A 145 -2.75 6.93 13.42
N SER A 146 -3.01 7.32 14.67
CA SER A 146 -4.10 8.24 15.00
C SER A 146 -3.59 9.67 14.83
N GLN A 147 -4.05 10.37 13.79
CA GLN A 147 -3.73 11.78 13.48
C GLN A 147 -2.27 12.18 13.79
N GLY A 148 -1.32 11.74 12.96
CA GLY A 148 0.09 12.04 13.18
C GLY A 148 1.01 11.29 12.21
N GLU A 149 2.31 11.45 12.41
CA GLU A 149 3.34 10.63 11.76
C GLU A 149 3.46 9.29 12.48
N GLY A 150 3.33 8.20 11.73
CA GLY A 150 3.47 6.85 12.24
C GLY A 150 4.35 6.01 11.31
N ARG A 151 4.81 4.88 11.84
CA ARG A 151 5.54 3.86 11.07
C ARG A 151 4.61 2.69 10.76
N LEU A 152 4.48 2.38 9.48
CA LEU A 152 3.77 1.21 8.99
C LEU A 152 4.80 0.11 8.67
N SER A 153 4.71 -1.01 9.36
CA SER A 153 5.53 -2.19 9.04
C SER A 153 5.07 -2.82 7.74
N LEU A 154 6.02 -3.10 6.84
CA LEU A 154 5.77 -3.82 5.59
C LEU A 154 6.26 -5.26 5.72
N PHE A 155 5.34 -6.21 5.55
CA PHE A 155 5.61 -7.62 5.49
C PHE A 155 6.23 -8.00 4.15
N ASN A 156 7.10 -9.00 4.15
CA ASN A 156 7.63 -9.56 2.91
C ASN A 156 6.52 -10.23 2.07
N GLY A 157 6.61 -10.10 0.75
CA GLY A 157 5.70 -10.73 -0.20
C GLY A 157 4.72 -9.76 -0.86
N THR A 158 3.56 -10.26 -1.26
CA THR A 158 2.57 -9.51 -2.05
C THR A 158 1.21 -9.45 -1.35
N PRO A 159 0.41 -8.40 -1.57
CA PRO A 159 -0.95 -8.27 -1.03
C PRO A 159 -1.88 -9.45 -1.33
N ARG A 160 -1.55 -10.30 -2.31
CA ARG A 160 -2.31 -11.51 -2.63
C ARG A 160 -2.38 -12.49 -1.46
N ALA A 161 -1.44 -12.42 -0.52
CA ALA A 161 -1.49 -13.21 0.71
C ALA A 161 -2.79 -12.97 1.52
N LEU A 162 -3.36 -11.76 1.42
CA LEU A 162 -4.63 -11.40 2.09
C LEU A 162 -5.85 -12.16 1.57
N LEU A 163 -5.75 -12.76 0.39
CA LEU A 163 -6.80 -13.60 -0.20
C LEU A 163 -6.60 -15.08 0.12
N HIS A 164 -5.58 -15.42 0.93
CA HIS A 164 -5.30 -16.80 1.24
C HIS A 164 -6.32 -17.33 2.26
N PRO A 165 -6.98 -18.48 2.02
CA PRO A 165 -8.07 -18.98 2.86
C PRO A 165 -7.71 -19.24 4.33
N THR A 166 -6.42 -19.44 4.64
CA THR A 166 -5.96 -19.69 6.01
C THR A 166 -5.68 -18.42 6.81
N LEU A 167 -5.67 -17.25 6.17
CA LEU A 167 -5.36 -15.98 6.81
C LEU A 167 -6.65 -15.39 7.42
N LYS A 168 -6.93 -15.78 8.67
CA LYS A 168 -8.20 -15.46 9.35
C LYS A 168 -8.30 -14.02 9.84
N ASP A 169 -7.17 -13.38 10.18
CA ASP A 169 -7.14 -11.97 10.56
C ASP A 169 -5.88 -11.28 9.99
N PRO A 170 -6.03 -10.45 8.95
CA PRO A 170 -4.95 -9.64 8.37
C PRO A 170 -4.28 -8.68 9.35
N LEU A 171 -5.04 -8.17 10.32
CA LEU A 171 -4.56 -7.17 11.27
C LEU A 171 -3.80 -7.81 12.44
N GLN A 172 -3.99 -9.10 12.70
CA GLN A 172 -3.21 -9.85 13.69
C GLN A 172 -1.89 -10.43 13.14
N CYS A 173 -1.60 -10.24 11.84
CA CYS A 173 -0.30 -10.61 11.27
C CYS A 173 0.89 -9.83 11.86
N GLU A 174 0.65 -8.86 12.76
CA GLU A 174 1.67 -8.10 13.50
C GLU A 174 2.60 -8.96 14.40
N CYS A 175 2.33 -10.26 14.58
CA CYS A 175 2.99 -11.07 15.62
C CYS A 175 4.34 -11.75 15.26
N ASN A 176 4.97 -11.50 14.10
CA ASN A 176 6.35 -11.99 13.89
C ASN A 176 7.31 -10.92 13.31
N PRO A 177 8.24 -10.36 14.12
CA PRO A 177 9.20 -9.36 13.66
C PRO A 177 10.15 -9.89 12.56
N GLU A 178 10.32 -11.21 12.42
CA GLU A 178 11.13 -11.80 11.34
C GLU A 178 10.51 -11.66 9.94
N THR A 179 9.23 -11.28 9.83
CA THR A 179 8.54 -11.13 8.54
C THR A 179 8.55 -9.67 8.04
N ILE A 180 8.95 -8.72 8.88
CA ILE A 180 9.00 -7.30 8.55
C ILE A 180 10.22 -7.04 7.68
N SER A 181 9.98 -6.64 6.42
CA SER A 181 11.05 -6.35 5.46
C SER A 181 11.52 -4.91 5.51
N CYS A 182 10.64 -3.97 5.86
CA CYS A 182 10.94 -2.54 5.92
C CYS A 182 9.78 -1.78 6.61
N SER A 183 9.96 -0.48 6.85
CA SER A 183 8.94 0.37 7.47
C SER A 183 8.69 1.64 6.65
N ALA A 184 7.43 1.97 6.45
CA ALA A 184 7.01 3.21 5.81
C ALA A 184 6.71 4.28 6.85
N VAL A 185 7.33 5.46 6.73
CA VAL A 185 6.93 6.64 7.50
C VAL A 185 5.81 7.33 6.75
N LEU A 186 4.64 7.41 7.37
CA LEU A 186 3.48 8.06 6.78
C LEU A 186 2.70 8.85 7.81
N SER A 187 1.93 9.84 7.36
CA SER A 187 0.92 10.49 8.19
C SER A 187 -0.47 10.37 7.60
N LYS A 188 -1.46 10.34 8.49
CA LYS A 188 -2.88 10.23 8.15
C LYS A 188 -3.64 11.38 8.80
N GLN A 189 -4.44 12.08 8.02
CA GLN A 189 -5.28 13.19 8.49
C GLN A 189 -6.70 13.07 7.92
N SER A 190 -7.69 13.38 8.77
CA SER A 190 -9.07 13.53 8.33
C SER A 190 -9.28 14.98 7.89
N LEU A 191 -9.91 15.16 6.73
CA LEU A 191 -10.33 16.47 6.23
C LEU A 191 -11.79 16.65 6.62
N SER A 192 -12.05 17.55 7.57
CA SER A 192 -13.40 17.95 8.03
C SER A 192 -13.88 19.19 7.29
#